data_AF-K4LN00-F1
#
_entry.id   AF-K4LN00-F1
#
_cell.length_a   1.000
_cell.length_b   1.000
_cell.length_c   1.000
_cell.angle_alpha   90.00
_cell.angle_beta   90.00
_cell.angle_gamma   90.00
#
_symmetry.space_group_name_H-M   'P 1'
#
loop_
_entity.id
_entity.type
_entity.pdbx_description
1 polymer ?
#
loop_
_entity_poly.entity_id
_entity_poly.type
_entity_poly.pdbx_seq_one_letter_code
_entity_poly.pdbx_strand_id
1 'polypeptide(L)'
;NFIKKEQFPYQSALGWEYDSGDYHTAWDKALKAVDYDGLRAEQAQRVEDFKAGKTRKLMGVGLSFFTEIVGAGPVKNCDILGLGMFDSCEIRIHPTGSAIARLGTISQGQGHATTFAQILATEIGLPADSITIEEGDTDTAPYGLGTYGSRSTPVAGAATAMAGRKIRAKAQMIAAYLLEVHDDDVEFDVDRFVVKGAPEKFKTMQEIAFAAYNQAIPGIEPGLEAVSYYDPPNMTYPFGAYVCVMDIDVDTG
;
A
#
# COMPACT_ATOMS: atom_id res chain seq x y z
N ASN A 1 -17.12 11.08 21.01
CA ASN A 1 -17.88 10.10 20.20
C ASN A 1 -17.02 9.32 19.22
N PHE A 2 -15.78 9.73 18.94
CA PHE A 2 -14.88 8.88 18.15
C PHE A 2 -14.73 7.50 18.80
N ILE A 3 -14.65 6.48 17.94
CA ILE A 3 -14.14 5.17 18.28
C ILE A 3 -12.70 5.37 18.79
N LYS A 4 -12.39 4.76 19.94
CA LYS A 4 -11.05 4.85 20.54
C LYS A 4 -10.11 3.84 19.89
N LYS A 5 -8.81 4.12 19.96
CA LYS A 5 -7.76 3.31 19.33
C LYS A 5 -7.78 1.85 19.77
N GLU A 6 -8.03 1.62 21.05
CA GLU A 6 -8.09 0.28 21.66
C GLU A 6 -9.37 -0.50 21.31
N GLN A 7 -10.31 0.10 20.59
CA GLN A 7 -11.55 -0.57 20.16
C GLN A 7 -11.44 -1.21 18.78
N PHE A 8 -10.31 -1.04 18.08
CA PHE A 8 -10.08 -1.67 16.77
C PHE A 8 -9.47 -3.08 16.93
N PRO A 9 -9.86 -4.05 16.09
CA PRO A 9 -10.87 -3.97 15.03
C PRO A 9 -12.29 -3.70 15.58
N TYR A 10 -13.01 -2.75 14.95
CA TYR A 10 -14.27 -2.23 15.49
C TYR A 10 -15.47 -2.63 14.65
N GLN A 11 -16.38 -3.42 15.22
CA GLN A 11 -17.65 -3.76 14.59
C GLN A 11 -18.61 -2.56 14.62
N SER A 12 -18.82 -1.94 13.47
CA SER A 12 -19.80 -0.87 13.28
C SER A 12 -21.25 -1.38 13.35
N ALA A 13 -22.16 -0.48 13.69
CA ALA A 13 -23.58 -0.79 13.83
C ALA A 13 -24.26 -1.27 12.53
N LEU A 14 -23.62 -1.05 11.36
CA LEU A 14 -24.15 -1.42 10.04
C LEU A 14 -23.38 -2.59 9.39
N GLY A 15 -22.57 -3.32 10.17
CA GLY A 15 -22.02 -4.61 9.74
C GLY A 15 -20.56 -4.60 9.27
N TRP A 16 -19.94 -3.44 9.06
CA TRP A 16 -18.51 -3.37 8.73
C TRP A 16 -17.63 -3.45 9.97
N GLU A 17 -16.53 -4.22 9.89
CA GLU A 17 -15.48 -4.26 10.91
C GLU A 17 -14.31 -3.38 10.44
N TYR A 18 -14.09 -2.25 11.12
CA TYR A 18 -13.01 -1.32 10.78
C TYR A 18 -11.67 -1.89 11.25
N ASP A 19 -10.64 -1.83 10.41
CA ASP A 19 -9.36 -2.51 10.65
C ASP A 19 -8.52 -1.85 11.75
N SER A 20 -8.34 -0.52 11.72
CA SER A 20 -7.53 0.24 12.67
C SER A 20 -7.87 1.74 12.66
N GLY A 21 -7.55 2.45 13.74
CA GLY A 21 -7.77 3.89 13.80
C GLY A 21 -7.20 4.56 15.04
N ASP A 22 -6.58 5.74 14.87
CA ASP A 22 -6.15 6.62 15.97
C ASP A 22 -6.73 8.03 15.76
N TYR A 23 -8.06 8.10 15.91
CA TYR A 23 -8.85 9.25 15.46
C TYR A 23 -8.58 10.52 16.26
N HIS A 24 -8.45 10.38 17.57
CA HIS A 24 -8.17 11.50 18.46
C HIS A 24 -6.83 12.16 18.11
N THR A 25 -5.77 11.37 17.89
CA THR A 25 -4.45 11.89 17.51
C THR A 25 -4.48 12.66 16.20
N ALA A 26 -5.15 12.14 15.16
CA ALA A 26 -5.24 12.83 13.87
C ALA A 26 -6.06 14.13 13.98
N TRP A 27 -7.17 14.10 14.73
CA TRP A 27 -8.01 15.26 14.96
C TRP A 27 -7.27 16.37 15.68
N ASP A 28 -6.61 16.05 16.80
CA ASP A 28 -5.85 17.02 17.58
C ASP A 28 -4.72 17.63 16.76
N LYS A 29 -4.03 16.81 15.94
CA LYS A 29 -2.98 17.30 15.04
C LYS A 29 -3.53 18.27 13.99
N ALA A 30 -4.69 17.97 13.39
CA ALA A 30 -5.32 18.82 12.39
C ALA A 30 -5.78 20.16 12.99
N LEU A 31 -6.46 20.14 14.14
CA LEU A 31 -6.93 21.35 14.82
C LEU A 31 -5.77 22.23 15.28
N LYS A 32 -4.69 21.62 15.81
CA LYS A 32 -3.50 22.36 16.22
C LYS A 32 -2.76 22.99 15.04
N ALA A 33 -2.69 22.29 13.90
CA ALA A 33 -1.98 22.77 12.72
C ALA A 33 -2.56 24.08 12.15
N VAL A 34 -3.86 24.32 12.38
CA VAL A 34 -4.57 25.50 11.87
C VAL A 34 -4.92 26.52 12.96
N ASP A 35 -4.46 26.33 14.20
CA ASP A 35 -4.87 27.12 15.37
C ASP A 35 -6.40 27.27 15.44
N TYR A 36 -7.10 26.14 15.55
CA TYR A 36 -8.56 26.12 15.47
C TYR A 36 -9.26 27.03 16.48
N ASP A 37 -8.74 27.16 17.70
CA ASP A 37 -9.29 28.08 18.70
C ASP A 37 -9.11 29.54 18.28
N GLY A 38 -7.95 29.89 17.72
CA GLY A 38 -7.71 31.18 17.09
C GLY A 38 -8.67 31.47 15.93
N LEU A 39 -8.87 30.49 15.04
CA LEU A 39 -9.84 30.60 13.93
C LEU A 39 -11.27 30.81 14.42
N ARG A 40 -11.67 30.17 15.52
CA ARG A 40 -13.00 30.36 16.12
C ARG A 40 -13.16 31.74 16.74
N ALA A 41 -12.12 32.26 17.38
CA ALA A 41 -12.11 33.63 17.89
C ALA A 41 -12.21 34.66 16.75
N GLU A 42 -11.43 34.47 15.68
CA GLU A 42 -11.49 35.31 14.48
C GLU A 42 -12.88 35.26 13.84
N GLN A 43 -13.43 34.06 13.66
CA GLN A 43 -14.76 33.88 13.09
C GLN A 43 -15.82 34.64 13.89
N ALA A 44 -15.79 34.56 15.21
CA ALA A 44 -16.73 35.28 16.08
C ALA A 44 -16.61 36.80 15.88
N GLN A 45 -15.39 37.32 15.79
CA GLN A 45 -15.15 38.74 15.50
C GLN A 45 -15.70 39.14 14.12
N ARG A 46 -15.48 38.33 13.08
CA ARG A 46 -16.00 38.61 11.73
C ARG A 46 -17.53 38.63 11.67
N VAL A 47 -18.20 37.81 12.47
CA VAL A 47 -19.67 37.84 12.61
C VAL A 47 -20.13 39.16 13.21
N GLU A 48 -19.44 39.67 14.23
CA GLU A 48 -19.77 40.98 14.83
C GLU A 48 -19.50 42.14 13.87
N ASP A 49 -18.40 42.09 13.11
CA ASP A 49 -18.10 43.11 12.09
C ASP A 49 -19.10 43.09 10.93
N PHE A 50 -19.59 41.91 10.54
CA PHE A 50 -20.67 41.77 9.56
C PHE A 50 -21.98 42.38 10.08
N LYS A 51 -22.38 42.08 11.32
CA LYS A 51 -23.58 42.68 11.96
C LYS A 51 -23.48 44.19 12.08
N ALA A 52 -22.28 44.72 12.33
CA ALA A 52 -22.00 46.15 12.39
C ALA A 52 -21.91 46.82 11.01
N GLY A 53 -22.06 46.06 9.91
CA GLY A 53 -21.99 46.58 8.54
C GLY A 53 -20.59 46.95 8.07
N LYS A 54 -19.53 46.49 8.76
CA LYS A 54 -18.14 46.79 8.40
C LYS A 54 -17.59 45.89 7.30
N THR A 55 -18.24 44.75 7.05
CA THR A 55 -17.85 43.79 6.01
C THR A 55 -19.09 43.12 5.42
N ARG A 56 -18.97 42.65 4.18
CA ARG A 56 -19.93 41.76 3.49
C ARG A 56 -19.41 40.32 3.37
N LYS A 57 -18.25 40.04 3.95
CA LYS A 57 -17.64 38.72 3.97
C LYS A 57 -17.88 38.01 5.29
N LEU A 58 -18.26 36.73 5.22
CA LEU A 58 -18.37 35.85 6.37
C LEU A 58 -17.35 34.72 6.28
N MET A 59 -16.72 34.41 7.42
CA MET A 59 -15.75 33.33 7.55
C MET A 59 -16.46 32.05 8.03
N GLY A 60 -16.24 30.95 7.33
CA GLY A 60 -16.63 29.59 7.71
C GLY A 60 -15.40 28.76 8.11
N VAL A 61 -15.55 27.92 9.13
CA VAL A 61 -14.57 26.90 9.51
C VAL A 61 -15.25 25.54 9.37
N GLY A 62 -15.01 24.87 8.24
CA GLY A 62 -15.52 23.55 7.91
C GLY A 62 -14.62 22.47 8.47
N LEU A 63 -15.22 21.45 9.08
CA LEU A 63 -14.52 20.31 9.64
C LEU A 63 -15.08 19.02 9.05
N SER A 64 -14.20 18.13 8.62
CA SER A 64 -14.56 16.78 8.21
C SER A 64 -13.61 15.80 8.92
N PHE A 65 -14.20 14.90 9.71
CA PHE A 65 -13.50 13.69 10.12
C PHE A 65 -14.22 12.51 9.48
N PHE A 66 -13.49 11.69 8.76
CA PHE A 66 -14.08 10.58 8.02
C PHE A 66 -13.31 9.28 8.26
N THR A 67 -14.03 8.16 8.17
CA THR A 67 -13.49 6.82 8.00
C THR A 67 -13.97 6.33 6.65
N GLU A 68 -13.03 6.00 5.77
CA GLU A 68 -13.30 5.42 4.47
C GLU A 68 -13.42 3.90 4.54
N ILE A 69 -13.91 3.29 3.46
CA ILE A 69 -13.91 1.85 3.25
C ILE A 69 -13.45 1.57 1.82
N VAL A 70 -12.24 1.03 1.67
CA VAL A 70 -11.60 0.84 0.37
C VAL A 70 -10.98 -0.54 0.27
N GLY A 71 -10.64 -0.99 -0.94
CA GLY A 71 -10.06 -2.33 -1.13
C GLY A 71 -11.09 -3.43 -1.35
N ALA A 72 -12.24 -3.11 -1.94
CA ALA A 72 -13.24 -4.09 -2.33
C ALA A 72 -12.63 -5.24 -3.17
N GLY A 73 -12.66 -6.49 -2.71
CA GLY A 73 -13.02 -6.94 -1.36
C GLY A 73 -13.03 -8.46 -1.20
N PRO A 74 -13.25 -8.96 0.03
CA PRO A 74 -13.23 -10.40 0.34
C PRO A 74 -14.18 -11.20 -0.55
N VAL A 75 -13.70 -12.29 -1.15
CA VAL A 75 -14.48 -13.09 -2.11
C VAL A 75 -15.79 -13.64 -1.52
N LYS A 76 -15.87 -13.78 -0.19
CA LYS A 76 -17.08 -14.24 0.51
C LYS A 76 -18.33 -13.39 0.22
N ASN A 77 -18.18 -12.10 -0.10
CA ASN A 77 -19.30 -11.17 -0.24
C ASN A 77 -19.03 -9.98 -1.19
N CYS A 78 -17.94 -10.00 -1.96
CA CYS A 78 -17.60 -8.95 -2.92
C CYS A 78 -17.29 -9.59 -4.28
N ASP A 79 -18.14 -9.32 -5.26
CA ASP A 79 -17.99 -9.78 -6.63
C ASP A 79 -18.37 -8.71 -7.66
N ILE A 80 -17.78 -8.81 -8.85
CA ILE A 80 -18.25 -8.14 -10.06
C ILE A 80 -18.81 -9.22 -10.96
N LEU A 81 -20.14 -9.30 -11.06
CA LEU A 81 -20.85 -10.26 -11.92
C LEU A 81 -20.43 -11.73 -11.68
N GLY A 82 -20.25 -12.12 -10.42
CA GLY A 82 -19.84 -13.46 -9.99
C GLY A 82 -18.32 -13.65 -9.89
N LEU A 83 -17.51 -12.67 -10.27
CA LEU A 83 -16.06 -12.72 -10.16
C LEU A 83 -15.63 -12.12 -8.82
N GLY A 84 -15.09 -12.96 -7.94
CA GLY A 84 -14.60 -12.52 -6.62
C GLY A 84 -13.57 -11.40 -6.74
N MET A 85 -13.68 -10.38 -5.89
CA MET A 85 -12.91 -9.13 -6.03
C MET A 85 -11.46 -9.21 -5.50
N PHE A 86 -10.75 -10.29 -5.85
CA PHE A 86 -9.30 -10.42 -5.67
C PHE A 86 -8.53 -9.50 -6.65
N ASP A 87 -7.21 -9.43 -6.49
CA ASP A 87 -6.33 -8.94 -7.56
C ASP A 87 -4.99 -9.69 -7.52
N SER A 88 -4.07 -9.37 -8.43
CA SER A 88 -2.93 -10.23 -8.68
C SER A 88 -1.65 -9.48 -9.03
N CYS A 89 -0.53 -10.19 -8.85
CA CYS A 89 0.79 -9.79 -9.27
C CYS A 89 1.59 -11.02 -9.74
N GLU A 90 2.19 -10.92 -10.91
CA GLU A 90 3.23 -11.82 -11.41
C GLU A 90 4.54 -11.06 -11.41
N ILE A 91 5.63 -11.68 -10.96
CA ILE A 91 7.00 -11.16 -11.06
C ILE A 91 7.93 -12.22 -11.61
N ARG A 92 8.80 -11.83 -12.55
CA ARG A 92 9.89 -12.62 -13.08
C ARG A 92 11.20 -11.84 -12.97
N ILE A 93 12.19 -12.41 -12.28
CA ILE A 93 13.54 -11.85 -12.20
C ILE A 93 14.38 -12.46 -13.33
N HIS A 94 15.04 -11.61 -14.12
CA HIS A 94 15.95 -12.01 -15.19
C HIS A 94 17.33 -12.41 -14.65
N PRO A 95 18.12 -13.20 -15.41
CA PRO A 95 19.42 -13.69 -14.95
C PRO A 95 20.40 -12.61 -14.47
N THR A 96 20.27 -11.37 -14.95
CA THR A 96 21.14 -10.24 -14.60
C THR A 96 20.65 -9.40 -13.43
N GLY A 97 19.50 -9.72 -12.83
CA GLY A 97 18.94 -9.01 -11.66
C GLY A 97 18.02 -7.82 -11.98
N SER A 98 17.62 -7.63 -13.24
CA SER A 98 16.44 -6.83 -13.58
C SER A 98 15.18 -7.69 -13.48
N ALA A 99 14.00 -7.09 -13.35
CA ALA A 99 12.74 -7.81 -13.27
C ALA A 99 11.66 -7.19 -14.13
N ILE A 100 10.68 -8.02 -14.51
CA ILE A 100 9.38 -7.57 -15.02
C ILE A 100 8.30 -8.06 -14.07
N ALA A 101 7.38 -7.18 -13.70
CA ALA A 101 6.20 -7.53 -12.95
C ALA A 101 4.94 -6.97 -13.61
N ARG A 102 3.87 -7.75 -13.54
CA ARG A 102 2.56 -7.40 -14.11
C ARG A 102 1.49 -7.53 -13.06
N LEU A 103 0.50 -6.65 -13.11
CA LEU A 103 -0.59 -6.63 -12.15
C LEU A 103 -1.94 -6.66 -12.85
N GLY A 104 -2.95 -7.19 -12.16
CA GLY A 104 -4.33 -7.23 -12.61
C GLY A 104 -5.10 -5.91 -12.44
N THR A 105 -4.43 -4.88 -11.90
CA THR A 105 -4.89 -3.50 -11.86
C THR A 105 -4.58 -2.75 -13.16
N ILE A 106 -5.03 -1.49 -13.26
CA ILE A 106 -4.66 -0.63 -14.38
C ILE A 106 -4.51 0.82 -13.90
N SER A 107 -3.44 1.48 -14.27
CA SER A 107 -3.22 2.90 -13.96
C SER A 107 -4.00 3.86 -14.87
N GLN A 108 -4.53 4.94 -14.27
CA GLN A 108 -5.03 6.14 -14.96
C GLN A 108 -4.30 7.42 -14.49
N GLY A 109 -3.18 7.29 -13.78
CA GLY A 109 -2.37 8.45 -13.33
C GLY A 109 -1.91 8.42 -11.87
N GLN A 110 -2.31 7.41 -11.09
CA GLN A 110 -1.96 7.26 -9.67
C GLN A 110 -0.52 6.79 -9.41
N GLY A 111 0.26 6.53 -10.47
CA GLY A 111 1.69 6.20 -10.35
C GLY A 111 2.01 4.73 -10.03
N HIS A 112 1.15 3.78 -10.40
CA HIS A 112 1.36 2.34 -10.15
C HIS A 112 2.73 1.80 -10.60
N ALA A 113 3.19 2.22 -11.79
CA ALA A 113 4.48 1.77 -12.32
C ALA A 113 5.66 2.13 -11.40
N THR A 114 5.55 3.22 -10.65
CA THR A 114 6.54 3.60 -9.64
C THR A 114 6.30 2.87 -8.32
N THR A 115 5.07 2.90 -7.81
CA THR A 115 4.78 2.46 -6.44
C THR A 115 4.83 0.95 -6.26
N PHE A 116 4.42 0.16 -7.25
CA PHE A 116 4.55 -1.30 -7.16
C PHE A 116 6.00 -1.77 -7.29
N ALA A 117 6.81 -1.08 -8.11
CA ALA A 117 8.25 -1.32 -8.15
C ALA A 117 8.91 -1.06 -6.78
N GLN A 118 8.47 -0.04 -6.03
CA GLN A 118 8.97 0.24 -4.68
C GLN A 118 8.63 -0.87 -3.67
N ILE A 119 7.42 -1.44 -3.74
CA ILE A 119 7.03 -2.58 -2.90
C ILE A 119 7.94 -3.78 -3.18
N LEU A 120 8.10 -4.14 -4.46
CA LEU A 120 8.96 -5.25 -4.88
C LEU A 120 10.41 -5.01 -4.48
N ALA A 121 10.93 -3.80 -4.71
CA ALA A 121 12.29 -3.42 -4.38
C ALA A 121 12.61 -3.67 -2.90
N THR A 122 11.68 -3.34 -2.00
CA THR A 122 11.84 -3.58 -0.57
C THR A 122 11.75 -5.07 -0.22
N GLU A 123 10.82 -5.81 -0.82
CA GLU A 123 10.62 -7.22 -0.49
C GLU A 123 11.73 -8.13 -1.03
N ILE A 124 12.33 -7.79 -2.18
CA ILE A 124 13.33 -8.63 -2.87
C ILE A 124 14.74 -8.02 -2.88
N GLY A 125 14.92 -6.76 -2.52
CA GLY A 125 16.25 -6.14 -2.44
C GLY A 125 16.88 -5.80 -3.80
N LEU A 126 16.07 -5.63 -4.85
CA LEU A 126 16.51 -5.08 -6.13
C LEU A 126 16.10 -3.59 -6.23
N PRO A 127 16.91 -2.70 -6.84
CA PRO A 127 16.50 -1.31 -7.03
C PRO A 127 15.20 -1.19 -7.81
N ALA A 128 14.31 -0.26 -7.43
CA ALA A 128 13.04 -0.06 -8.15
C ALA A 128 13.25 0.25 -9.65
N ASP A 129 14.32 0.97 -10.00
CA ASP A 129 14.67 1.28 -11.39
C ASP A 129 15.08 0.05 -12.23
N SER A 130 15.35 -1.10 -11.59
CA SER A 130 15.60 -2.37 -12.30
C SER A 130 14.34 -3.21 -12.49
N ILE A 131 13.17 -2.72 -12.05
CA ILE A 131 11.88 -3.42 -12.08
C ILE A 131 10.92 -2.70 -13.03
N THR A 132 10.61 -3.34 -14.15
CA THR A 132 9.58 -2.85 -15.08
C THR A 132 8.20 -3.31 -14.62
N ILE A 133 7.24 -2.39 -14.55
CA ILE A 133 5.85 -2.67 -14.19
C ILE A 133 4.96 -2.50 -15.42
N GLU A 134 4.11 -3.49 -15.71
CA GLU A 134 3.11 -3.42 -16.78
C GLU A 134 1.70 -3.77 -16.26
N GLU A 135 0.69 -3.16 -16.88
CA GLU A 135 -0.72 -3.32 -16.54
C GLU A 135 -1.57 -3.18 -17.82
N GLY A 136 -2.76 -3.80 -17.86
CA GLY A 136 -3.82 -3.48 -18.83
C GLY A 136 -3.88 -4.32 -20.10
N ASP A 137 -2.79 -4.97 -20.53
CA ASP A 137 -2.85 -5.92 -21.63
C ASP A 137 -3.29 -7.30 -21.11
N THR A 138 -4.51 -7.72 -21.45
CA THR A 138 -5.11 -8.98 -20.97
C THR A 138 -4.44 -10.23 -21.52
N ASP A 139 -3.61 -10.13 -22.56
CA ASP A 139 -2.84 -11.28 -23.06
C ASP A 139 -1.61 -11.55 -22.19
N THR A 140 -1.16 -10.57 -21.39
CA THR A 140 0.10 -10.66 -20.64
C THR A 140 -0.04 -10.46 -19.13
N ALA A 141 -0.94 -9.58 -18.69
CA ALA A 141 -1.16 -9.31 -17.28
C ALA A 141 -1.94 -10.45 -16.61
N PRO A 142 -1.61 -10.84 -15.37
CA PRO A 142 -2.43 -11.78 -14.63
C PRO A 142 -3.83 -11.19 -14.42
N TYR A 143 -4.85 -12.04 -14.40
CA TYR A 143 -6.22 -11.59 -14.22
C TYR A 143 -6.39 -10.82 -12.90
N GLY A 144 -7.04 -9.66 -12.96
CA GLY A 144 -7.48 -8.91 -11.80
C GLY A 144 -8.75 -8.15 -12.11
N LEU A 145 -9.22 -7.37 -11.13
CA LEU A 145 -10.50 -6.68 -11.22
C LEU A 145 -10.31 -5.19 -11.54
N GLY A 146 -9.10 -4.75 -11.84
CA GLY A 146 -8.81 -3.39 -12.26
C GLY A 146 -8.77 -2.38 -11.10
N THR A 147 -8.74 -1.10 -11.45
CA THR A 147 -8.60 0.00 -10.51
C THR A 147 -9.85 0.86 -10.40
N TYR A 148 -10.40 0.88 -9.19
CA TYR A 148 -11.49 1.72 -8.71
C TYR A 148 -11.59 1.54 -7.19
N GLY A 149 -12.46 2.27 -6.48
CA GLY A 149 -12.69 2.08 -5.04
C GLY A 149 -11.41 2.07 -4.19
N SER A 150 -10.41 2.85 -4.64
CA SER A 150 -9.06 2.93 -4.08
C SER A 150 -8.43 1.57 -3.76
N ARG A 151 -8.73 0.54 -4.56
CA ARG A 151 -8.44 -0.85 -4.20
C ARG A 151 -7.03 -1.30 -4.54
N SER A 152 -6.36 -0.65 -5.49
CA SER A 152 -5.10 -1.14 -6.05
C SER A 152 -4.04 -1.47 -4.99
N THR A 153 -3.82 -0.59 -4.02
CA THR A 153 -2.88 -0.86 -2.93
C THR A 153 -3.39 -1.98 -1.99
N PRO A 154 -4.62 -1.92 -1.44
CA PRO A 154 -5.15 -3.01 -0.62
C PRO A 154 -5.06 -4.41 -1.23
N VAL A 155 -5.34 -4.55 -2.54
CA VAL A 155 -5.40 -5.86 -3.20
C VAL A 155 -4.13 -6.19 -3.99
N ALA A 156 -3.81 -5.44 -5.05
CA ALA A 156 -2.66 -5.73 -5.92
C ALA A 156 -1.33 -5.35 -5.24
N GLY A 157 -1.32 -4.34 -4.37
CA GLY A 157 -0.16 -4.04 -3.52
C GLY A 157 0.15 -5.18 -2.54
N ALA A 158 -0.89 -5.77 -1.93
CA ALA A 158 -0.74 -6.96 -1.11
C ALA A 158 -0.30 -8.19 -1.94
N ALA A 159 -0.90 -8.42 -3.11
CA ALA A 159 -0.47 -9.47 -4.03
C ALA A 159 1.00 -9.31 -4.45
N THR A 160 1.43 -8.07 -4.69
CA THR A 160 2.81 -7.71 -5.03
C THR A 160 3.78 -8.05 -3.90
N ALA A 161 3.46 -7.67 -2.66
CA ALA A 161 4.27 -8.04 -1.51
C ALA A 161 4.31 -9.58 -1.32
N MET A 162 3.18 -10.27 -1.50
CA MET A 162 3.11 -11.73 -1.39
C MET A 162 3.93 -12.44 -2.47
N ALA A 163 3.89 -11.96 -3.72
CA ALA A 163 4.73 -12.47 -4.80
C ALA A 163 6.22 -12.22 -4.51
N GLY A 164 6.59 -11.02 -4.06
CA GLY A 164 7.94 -10.69 -3.61
C GLY A 164 8.43 -11.60 -2.46
N ARG A 165 7.57 -11.92 -1.49
CA ARG A 165 7.90 -12.86 -0.41
C ARG A 165 8.09 -14.30 -0.88
N LYS A 166 7.33 -14.75 -1.88
CA LYS A 166 7.55 -16.06 -2.52
C LYS A 166 8.91 -16.11 -3.23
N ILE A 167 9.28 -15.03 -3.94
CA ILE A 167 10.63 -14.88 -4.50
C ILE A 167 11.68 -14.94 -3.39
N ARG A 168 11.52 -14.16 -2.32
CA ARG A 168 12.48 -14.11 -1.21
C ARG A 168 12.64 -15.48 -0.56
N ALA A 169 11.57 -16.25 -0.38
CA ALA A 169 11.65 -17.61 0.16
C ALA A 169 12.45 -18.55 -0.77
N LYS A 170 12.19 -18.53 -2.08
CA LYS A 170 12.99 -19.30 -3.05
C LYS A 170 14.46 -18.85 -3.06
N ALA A 171 14.70 -17.54 -3.00
CA ALA A 171 16.03 -16.94 -2.95
C ALA A 171 16.80 -17.34 -1.68
N GLN A 172 16.14 -17.47 -0.53
CA GLN A 172 16.74 -17.96 0.72
C GLN A 172 17.28 -19.37 0.56
N MET A 173 16.51 -20.28 -0.04
CA MET A 173 16.93 -21.66 -0.29
C MET A 173 18.15 -21.71 -1.24
N ILE A 174 18.15 -20.87 -2.27
CA ILE A 174 19.29 -20.74 -3.20
C ILE A 174 20.51 -20.20 -2.47
N ALA A 175 20.36 -19.14 -1.68
CA ALA A 175 21.46 -18.56 -0.92
C ALA A 175 22.08 -19.56 0.04
N ALA A 176 21.25 -20.32 0.78
CA ALA A 176 21.69 -21.36 1.69
C ALA A 176 22.51 -22.45 0.98
N TYR A 177 22.03 -22.91 -0.18
CA TYR A 177 22.77 -23.85 -1.02
C TYR A 177 24.13 -23.30 -1.46
N LEU A 178 24.17 -22.06 -1.95
CA LEU A 178 25.41 -21.41 -2.40
C LEU A 178 26.40 -21.13 -1.27
N LEU A 179 25.92 -21.00 -0.04
CA LEU A 179 26.72 -20.73 1.15
C LEU A 179 27.06 -22.01 1.94
N GLU A 180 26.55 -23.17 1.50
CA GLU A 180 26.71 -24.48 2.13
C GLU A 180 26.25 -24.50 3.61
N VAL A 181 25.10 -23.86 3.88
CA VAL A 181 24.47 -23.79 5.20
C VAL A 181 22.99 -24.18 5.15
N HIS A 182 22.35 -24.33 6.31
CA HIS A 182 20.90 -24.52 6.38
C HIS A 182 20.18 -23.20 6.02
N ASP A 183 18.97 -23.26 5.48
CA ASP A 183 18.19 -22.05 5.15
C ASP A 183 17.84 -21.21 6.39
N ASP A 184 17.61 -21.86 7.52
CA ASP A 184 17.48 -21.20 8.83
C ASP A 184 18.77 -20.51 9.33
N ASP A 185 19.94 -20.78 8.74
CA ASP A 185 21.22 -20.16 9.13
C ASP A 185 21.50 -18.85 8.38
N VAL A 186 20.64 -18.45 7.44
CA VAL A 186 20.73 -17.17 6.74
C VAL A 186 19.63 -16.20 7.16
N GLU A 187 19.93 -14.91 7.11
CA GLU A 187 18.97 -13.82 7.33
C GLU A 187 19.04 -12.81 6.19
N PHE A 188 17.90 -12.22 5.86
CA PHE A 188 17.81 -11.21 4.80
C PHE A 188 18.21 -9.84 5.35
N ASP A 189 19.21 -9.21 4.74
CA ASP A 189 19.73 -7.89 5.07
C ASP A 189 19.67 -7.00 3.83
N VAL A 190 18.58 -6.26 3.69
CA VAL A 190 18.30 -5.27 2.61
C VAL A 190 18.28 -5.84 1.19
N ASP A 191 19.41 -6.31 0.68
CA ASP A 191 19.65 -6.76 -0.69
C ASP A 191 20.34 -8.13 -0.78
N ARG A 192 20.60 -8.78 0.36
CA ARG A 192 21.39 -10.01 0.43
C ARG A 192 20.89 -10.95 1.53
N PHE A 193 21.28 -12.21 1.41
CA PHE A 193 21.20 -13.18 2.51
C PHE A 193 22.58 -13.34 3.15
N VAL A 194 22.63 -13.23 4.48
CA VAL A 194 23.85 -13.24 5.29
C VAL A 194 23.80 -14.42 6.25
N VAL A 195 24.92 -15.14 6.44
CA VAL A 195 25.00 -16.20 7.45
C VAL A 195 25.00 -15.61 8.86
N LYS A 196 24.12 -16.12 9.73
CA LYS A 196 24.02 -15.69 11.13
C LYS A 196 25.35 -15.88 11.86
N GLY A 197 25.88 -14.79 12.40
CA GLY A 197 27.16 -14.78 13.11
C GLY A 197 28.42 -14.74 12.23
N ALA A 198 28.27 -14.72 10.90
CA ALA A 198 29.36 -14.61 9.94
C ALA A 198 29.00 -13.63 8.80
N PRO A 199 28.92 -12.30 9.09
CA PRO A 199 28.41 -11.30 8.16
C PRO A 199 29.22 -11.16 6.86
N GLU A 200 30.46 -11.63 6.85
CA GLU A 200 31.31 -11.71 5.66
C GLU A 200 30.87 -12.78 4.66
N LYS A 201 30.03 -13.74 5.07
CA LYS A 201 29.46 -14.79 4.22
C LYS A 201 28.06 -14.40 3.79
N PHE A 202 27.92 -13.95 2.55
CA PHE A 202 26.63 -13.53 2.01
C PHE A 202 26.48 -13.83 0.52
N LYS A 203 25.23 -13.78 0.06
CA LYS A 203 24.86 -13.72 -1.35
C LYS A 203 23.84 -12.63 -1.61
N THR A 204 24.17 -11.73 -2.52
CA THR A 204 23.26 -10.67 -2.97
C THR A 204 22.11 -11.24 -3.80
N MET A 205 20.98 -10.52 -3.86
CA MET A 205 19.85 -10.93 -4.71
C MET A 205 20.27 -11.04 -6.18
N GLN A 206 21.21 -10.22 -6.65
CA GLN A 206 21.72 -10.29 -8.02
C GLN A 206 22.51 -11.59 -8.27
N GLU A 207 23.38 -12.00 -7.36
CA GLU A 207 24.10 -13.28 -7.47
C GLU A 207 23.13 -14.47 -7.41
N ILE A 208 22.12 -14.40 -6.54
CA ILE A 208 21.08 -15.42 -6.39
C ILE A 208 20.25 -15.53 -7.66
N ALA A 209 19.85 -14.40 -8.25
CA ALA A 209 19.12 -14.36 -9.51
C ALA A 209 19.92 -15.05 -10.63
N PHE A 210 21.23 -14.77 -10.74
CA PHE A 210 22.07 -15.45 -11.72
C PHE A 210 22.19 -16.95 -11.46
N ALA A 211 22.42 -17.34 -10.20
CA ALA A 211 22.54 -18.75 -9.81
C ALA A 211 21.28 -19.57 -10.12
N ALA A 212 20.09 -18.96 -9.98
CA ALA A 212 18.81 -19.60 -10.30
C ALA A 212 18.73 -20.08 -11.75
N TYR A 213 19.47 -19.48 -12.69
CA TYR A 213 19.52 -19.88 -14.10
C TYR A 213 20.79 -20.63 -14.50
N ASN A 214 21.91 -20.39 -13.82
CA ASN A 214 23.22 -20.91 -14.19
C ASN A 214 23.58 -22.24 -13.51
N GLN A 215 22.93 -22.60 -12.41
CA GLN A 215 23.27 -23.79 -11.63
C GLN A 215 22.03 -24.65 -11.34
N ALA A 216 22.21 -25.96 -11.36
CA ALA A 216 21.18 -26.90 -10.93
C ALA A 216 21.18 -27.00 -9.41
N ILE A 217 20.19 -26.39 -8.76
CA ILE A 217 20.03 -26.42 -7.31
C ILE A 217 19.04 -27.55 -6.96
N PRO A 218 19.44 -28.56 -6.16
CA PRO A 218 18.59 -29.71 -5.88
C PRO A 218 17.23 -29.32 -5.28
N GLY A 219 16.15 -29.87 -5.84
CA GLY A 219 14.78 -29.62 -5.34
C GLY A 219 14.20 -28.26 -5.71
N ILE A 220 14.91 -27.44 -6.51
CA ILE A 220 14.47 -26.12 -6.93
C ILE A 220 14.42 -26.07 -8.46
N GLU A 221 13.28 -25.68 -9.03
CA GLU A 221 13.18 -25.43 -10.47
C GLU A 221 14.05 -24.24 -10.89
N PRO A 222 14.68 -24.27 -12.09
CA PRO A 222 15.40 -23.12 -12.62
C PRO A 222 14.56 -21.84 -12.69
N GLY A 223 15.26 -20.71 -12.65
CA GLY A 223 14.68 -19.38 -12.70
C GLY A 223 14.14 -18.86 -11.36
N LEU A 224 13.71 -17.60 -11.34
CA LEU A 224 13.28 -16.92 -10.12
C LEU A 224 12.06 -16.05 -10.42
N GLU A 225 10.88 -16.64 -10.28
CA GLU A 225 9.59 -16.02 -10.59
C GLU A 225 8.49 -16.52 -9.64
N ALA A 226 7.43 -15.72 -9.49
CA ALA A 226 6.29 -16.05 -8.65
C ALA A 226 5.02 -15.31 -9.10
N VAL A 227 3.87 -15.91 -8.81
CA VAL A 227 2.56 -15.30 -8.99
C VAL A 227 1.80 -15.31 -7.66
N SER A 228 1.02 -14.27 -7.39
CA SER A 228 0.06 -14.23 -6.29
C SER A 228 -1.27 -13.67 -6.75
N TYR A 229 -2.34 -14.37 -6.39
CA TYR A 229 -3.72 -13.88 -6.42
C TYR A 229 -4.14 -13.67 -4.97
N TYR A 230 -4.58 -12.47 -4.63
CA TYR A 230 -4.83 -12.07 -3.26
C TYR A 230 -6.32 -11.82 -3.03
N ASP A 231 -6.94 -12.71 -2.26
CA ASP A 231 -8.25 -12.52 -1.64
C ASP A 231 -8.06 -11.77 -0.31
N PRO A 232 -8.47 -10.49 -0.20
CA PRO A 232 -8.27 -9.73 1.02
C PRO A 232 -9.18 -10.25 2.14
N PRO A 233 -8.70 -10.35 3.39
CA PRO A 233 -9.51 -10.86 4.51
C PRO A 233 -10.61 -9.88 4.95
N ASN A 234 -10.39 -8.58 4.72
CA ASN A 234 -11.29 -7.46 4.98
C ASN A 234 -10.92 -6.29 4.04
N MET A 235 -11.71 -5.23 4.05
CA MET A 235 -11.37 -3.92 3.48
C MET A 235 -10.28 -3.24 4.33
N THR A 236 -9.72 -2.14 3.82
CA THR A 236 -8.94 -1.20 4.64
C THR A 236 -9.75 0.06 4.92
N TYR A 237 -9.57 0.64 6.12
CA TYR A 237 -10.38 1.77 6.58
C TYR A 237 -9.52 3.00 6.87
N PRO A 238 -8.94 3.64 5.84
CA PRO A 238 -8.18 4.86 6.04
C PRO A 238 -9.10 5.95 6.59
N PHE A 239 -8.53 6.88 7.34
CA PHE A 239 -9.27 7.98 7.94
C PHE A 239 -8.52 9.29 7.78
N GLY A 240 -9.24 10.40 7.91
CA GLY A 240 -8.67 11.73 7.76
C GLY A 240 -9.39 12.78 8.58
N ALA A 241 -8.65 13.81 8.97
CA ALA A 241 -9.14 15.00 9.64
C ALA A 241 -8.82 16.22 8.77
N TYR A 242 -9.84 16.76 8.10
CA TYR A 242 -9.72 17.90 7.20
C TYR A 242 -10.36 19.14 7.81
N VAL A 243 -9.67 20.27 7.66
CA VAL A 243 -10.16 21.59 8.06
C VAL A 243 -10.09 22.53 6.86
N CYS A 244 -11.18 23.24 6.61
CA CYS A 244 -11.25 24.26 5.57
C CYS A 244 -11.66 25.60 6.20
N VAL A 245 -10.91 26.65 5.90
CA VAL A 245 -11.29 28.03 6.19
C VAL A 245 -11.72 28.67 4.89
N MET A 246 -12.92 29.24 4.87
CA MET A 246 -13.49 29.84 3.67
C MET A 246 -14.12 31.18 4.00
N ASP A 247 -13.78 32.20 3.24
CA ASP A 247 -14.49 33.48 3.24
C ASP A 247 -15.49 33.47 2.09
N ILE A 248 -16.75 33.83 2.39
CA ILE A 248 -17.83 33.96 1.40
C ILE A 248 -18.21 35.43 1.35
N ASP A 249 -18.22 36.01 0.16
CA ASP A 249 -18.85 37.32 -0.06
C ASP A 249 -20.36 37.11 -0.24
N VAL A 250 -21.15 37.59 0.72
CA VAL A 250 -22.59 37.30 0.72
C VAL A 250 -23.34 38.01 -0.39
N ASP A 251 -22.72 39.01 -1.03
CA ASP A 251 -23.36 39.76 -2.11
C ASP A 251 -23.16 39.08 -3.48
N THR A 252 -22.17 38.18 -3.62
CA THR A 252 -21.89 37.44 -4.86
C THR A 252 -22.03 35.93 -4.77
N GLY A 253 -22.04 35.37 -3.56
CA GLY A 253 -21.81 33.93 -3.33
C GLY A 253 -20.34 33.56 -3.49
#